data_AF-W4RIC9-F1
#
_entry.id   AF-W4RIC9-F1
#
_cell.length_a   1.000
_cell.length_b   1.000
_cell.length_c   1.000
_cell.angle_alpha   90.00
_cell.angle_beta   90.00
_cell.angle_gamma   90.00
#
_symmetry.space_group_name_H-M   'P 1'
#
loop_
_entity.id
_entity.type
_entity.pdbx_description
1 polymer ?
#
loop_
_entity_poly.entity_id
_entity_poly.type
_entity_poly.pdbx_seq_one_letter_code
_entity_poly.pdbx_strand_id
1 'polypeptide(L)'
;MAKVKERYDEKEELLTDEQMREFEKVIVLRSVDSKWMDHIDQMDQLRQGIHLRAYGQIDPLREYQHEGFAMFENMILSIEDDVAKYIMKAEIRSNLERQEVAKGHAVNPKEGEGGKVKKKPVVKTMDVGRNDPCICGSGKKYKNCCGKAE
;
A
#
# COMPACT_ATOMS: atom_id res chain seq x y z
N MET A 1 -10.58 9.52 -34.56
CA MET A 1 -9.50 8.53 -34.72
C MET A 1 -8.34 9.03 -35.58
N ALA A 2 -8.53 9.51 -36.82
CA ALA A 2 -7.42 9.99 -37.67
C ALA A 2 -6.54 11.07 -37.01
N LYS A 3 -7.15 12.14 -36.47
CA LYS A 3 -6.42 13.22 -35.75
C LYS A 3 -5.70 12.75 -34.47
N VAL A 4 -6.13 11.64 -33.88
CA VAL A 4 -5.50 11.09 -32.66
C VAL A 4 -4.24 10.34 -33.03
N LYS A 5 -4.28 9.56 -34.12
CA LYS A 5 -3.09 8.90 -34.67
C LYS A 5 -2.05 9.92 -35.11
N GLU A 6 -2.44 10.94 -35.86
CA GLU A 6 -1.54 12.00 -36.30
C GLU A 6 -0.79 12.66 -35.11
N ARG A 7 -1.53 13.04 -34.06
CA ARG A 7 -0.95 13.58 -32.81
C ARG A 7 -0.04 12.61 -32.07
N TYR A 8 -0.31 11.31 -32.17
CA TYR A 8 0.50 10.28 -31.56
C TYR A 8 1.80 10.11 -32.34
N ASP A 9 1.71 10.02 -33.67
CA ASP A 9 2.84 9.90 -34.58
C ASP A 9 3.76 11.12 -34.46
N GLU A 10 3.20 12.35 -34.38
CA GLU A 10 3.95 13.59 -34.08
C GLU A 10 4.76 13.48 -32.77
N LYS A 11 4.19 12.83 -31.75
CA LYS A 11 4.84 12.65 -30.45
C LYS A 11 5.91 11.55 -30.49
N GLU A 12 5.66 10.49 -31.26
CA GLU A 12 6.61 9.41 -31.51
C GLU A 12 7.82 9.89 -32.31
N GLU A 13 7.68 10.88 -33.19
CA GLU A 13 8.82 11.53 -33.88
C GLU A 13 9.68 12.40 -32.96
N LEU A 14 9.08 13.02 -31.94
CA LEU A 14 9.80 13.85 -30.96
C LEU A 14 10.59 13.02 -29.94
N LEU A 15 10.27 11.73 -29.81
CA LEU A 15 10.89 10.79 -28.89
C LEU A 15 11.61 9.70 -29.68
N THR A 16 12.54 8.96 -29.08
CA THR A 16 12.95 7.69 -29.71
C THR A 16 11.88 6.63 -29.45
N ASP A 17 11.71 5.67 -30.35
CA ASP A 17 10.72 4.57 -30.18
C ASP A 17 10.91 3.86 -28.82
N GLU A 18 12.15 3.63 -28.39
CA GLU A 18 12.44 3.02 -27.09
C GLU A 18 11.96 3.88 -25.90
N GLN A 19 12.13 5.20 -25.97
CA GLN A 19 11.64 6.12 -24.94
C GLN A 19 10.11 6.19 -24.92
N MET A 20 9.47 6.13 -26.09
CA MET A 20 8.02 6.13 -26.20
C MET A 20 7.42 4.85 -25.59
N ARG A 21 7.99 3.67 -25.87
CA ARG A 21 7.55 2.40 -25.26
C ARG A 21 7.70 2.37 -23.74
N GLU A 22 8.82 2.86 -23.22
CA GLU A 22 8.99 2.91 -21.76
C GLU A 22 8.08 3.95 -21.13
N PHE A 23 7.82 5.06 -21.81
CA PHE A 23 6.81 6.04 -21.39
C PHE A 23 5.39 5.44 -21.35
N GLU A 24 4.96 4.73 -22.39
CA GLU A 24 3.69 3.99 -22.41
C GLU A 24 3.58 3.04 -21.22
N LYS A 25 4.62 2.23 -20.99
CA LYS A 25 4.67 1.28 -19.86
C LYS A 25 4.53 2.00 -18.52
N VAL A 26 5.27 3.08 -18.30
CA VAL A 26 5.24 3.83 -17.04
C VAL A 26 3.85 4.41 -16.78
N ILE A 27 3.20 4.97 -17.80
CA ILE A 27 1.85 5.54 -17.67
C ILE A 27 0.81 4.46 -17.40
N VAL A 28 0.86 3.33 -18.11
CA VAL A 28 -0.06 2.21 -17.89
C VAL A 28 0.11 1.66 -16.48
N LEU A 29 1.33 1.33 -16.07
CA LEU A 29 1.60 0.78 -14.73
C LEU A 29 1.15 1.74 -13.63
N ARG A 30 1.45 3.03 -13.75
CA ARG A 30 1.03 4.03 -12.76
C ARG A 30 -0.49 4.13 -12.66
N SER A 31 -1.18 4.11 -13.80
CA SER A 31 -2.65 4.23 -13.84
C SER A 31 -3.30 2.98 -13.25
N VAL A 32 -2.81 1.79 -13.61
CA VAL A 32 -3.30 0.51 -13.06
C VAL A 32 -3.05 0.44 -11.56
N ASP A 33 -1.82 0.70 -11.10
CA ASP A 33 -1.47 0.59 -9.68
C ASP A 33 -2.33 1.52 -8.80
N SER A 34 -2.51 2.78 -9.24
CA SER A 34 -3.31 3.76 -8.49
C SER A 34 -4.78 3.33 -8.43
N LYS A 35 -5.39 2.99 -9.57
CA LYS A 35 -6.83 2.65 -9.64
C LYS A 35 -7.14 1.34 -8.96
N TRP A 36 -6.22 0.37 -9.03
CA TRP A 36 -6.36 -0.91 -8.36
C TRP A 36 -6.28 -0.78 -6.83
N MET A 37 -5.37 0.04 -6.30
CA MET A 37 -5.34 0.30 -4.85
C MET A 37 -6.63 0.95 -4.36
N ASP A 38 -7.11 1.98 -5.08
CA ASP A 38 -8.37 2.65 -4.75
C ASP A 38 -9.56 1.67 -4.83
N HIS A 39 -9.57 0.79 -5.83
CA HIS A 39 -10.61 -0.22 -5.98
C HIS A 39 -10.59 -1.25 -4.84
N ILE A 40 -9.42 -1.71 -4.39
CA ILE A 40 -9.32 -2.62 -3.24
C ILE A 40 -9.91 -1.97 -1.98
N ASP A 41 -9.58 -0.70 -1.71
CA ASP A 41 -10.11 0.03 -0.56
C ASP A 41 -11.64 0.17 -0.65
N GLN A 42 -12.15 0.53 -1.83
CA GLN A 42 -13.58 0.60 -2.10
C GLN A 42 -14.29 -0.75 -1.92
N MET A 43 -13.68 -1.85 -2.36
CA MET A 43 -14.23 -3.20 -2.19
C MET A 43 -14.23 -3.64 -0.72
N ASP A 44 -13.24 -3.25 0.07
CA ASP A 44 -13.22 -3.52 1.51
C ASP A 44 -14.33 -2.73 2.23
N GLN A 45 -14.51 -1.45 1.89
CA GLN A 45 -15.61 -0.63 2.41
C GLN A 45 -16.97 -1.21 2.04
N LEU A 46 -17.15 -1.62 0.77
CA LEU A 46 -18.37 -2.26 0.28
C LEU A 46 -18.67 -3.54 1.08
N ARG A 47 -17.66 -4.38 1.28
CA ARG A 47 -17.78 -5.61 2.07
C ARG A 47 -18.19 -5.35 3.51
N GLN A 48 -17.65 -4.33 4.17
CA GLN A 48 -18.04 -3.98 5.53
C GLN A 48 -19.48 -3.44 5.60
N GLY A 49 -19.91 -2.67 4.59
CA GLY A 49 -21.24 -2.07 4.52
C GLY A 49 -22.37 -3.01 4.05
N ILE A 50 -22.06 -4.08 3.30
CA ILE A 50 -23.07 -4.94 2.68
C ILE A 50 -23.97 -5.65 3.69
N HIS A 51 -23.46 -5.92 4.90
CA HIS A 51 -24.21 -6.57 5.96
C HIS A 51 -25.40 -5.73 6.46
N LEU A 52 -25.35 -4.40 6.32
CA LEU A 52 -26.47 -3.53 6.66
C LEU A 52 -27.61 -3.62 5.64
N ARG A 53 -27.35 -4.08 4.41
CA ARG A 53 -28.40 -4.27 3.38
C ARG A 53 -29.16 -5.60 3.54
N ALA A 54 -28.58 -6.55 4.29
CA ALA A 54 -29.23 -7.82 4.63
C ALA A 54 -30.57 -7.62 5.39
N TYR A 55 -30.73 -6.48 6.08
CA TYR A 55 -31.98 -6.14 6.77
C TYR A 55 -33.17 -5.94 5.81
N GLY A 56 -32.92 -5.69 4.51
CA GLY A 56 -33.95 -5.54 3.48
C GLY A 56 -34.42 -6.85 2.83
N GLN A 57 -34.06 -8.03 3.37
CA GLN A 57 -34.29 -9.35 2.75
C GLN A 57 -33.62 -9.55 1.37
N ILE A 58 -32.68 -8.67 1.02
CA ILE A 58 -31.87 -8.81 -0.19
C ILE A 58 -30.66 -9.67 0.14
N ASP A 59 -30.30 -10.61 -0.75
CA ASP A 59 -29.12 -11.46 -0.60
C ASP A 59 -27.83 -10.61 -0.67
N PRO A 60 -27.06 -10.46 0.44
CA PRO A 60 -25.88 -9.61 0.48
C PRO A 60 -24.77 -10.08 -0.47
N LEU A 61 -24.66 -11.39 -0.72
CA LEU A 61 -23.64 -11.92 -1.61
C LEU A 61 -23.89 -11.48 -3.05
N ARG A 62 -25.16 -11.53 -3.47
CA ARG A 62 -25.57 -11.12 -4.80
C ARG A 62 -25.35 -9.63 -5.03
N GLU A 63 -25.68 -8.79 -4.05
CA GLU A 63 -25.45 -7.35 -4.12
C GLU A 63 -23.96 -7.01 -4.18
N TYR A 64 -23.14 -7.66 -3.35
CA TYR A 64 -21.68 -7.49 -3.39
C TYR A 64 -21.10 -7.85 -4.76
N GLN A 65 -21.58 -8.94 -5.39
CA GLN A 65 -21.14 -9.33 -6.73
C GLN A 65 -21.56 -8.31 -7.79
N HIS A 66 -22.81 -7.85 -7.77
CA HIS A 66 -23.31 -6.87 -8.74
C HIS A 66 -22.62 -5.51 -8.61
N GLU A 67 -22.57 -4.97 -7.40
CA GLU A 67 -21.95 -3.66 -7.16
C GLU A 67 -20.44 -3.71 -7.34
N GLY A 68 -19.79 -4.78 -6.85
CA GLY A 68 -18.36 -4.98 -7.04
C GLY A 68 -17.96 -5.09 -8.52
N PHE A 69 -18.77 -5.78 -9.33
CA PHE A 69 -18.54 -5.84 -10.78
C PHE A 69 -18.73 -4.48 -11.44
N ALA A 70 -19.77 -3.72 -11.09
CA ALA A 70 -19.98 -2.37 -11.61
C ALA A 70 -18.81 -1.42 -11.23
N MET A 71 -18.28 -1.53 -10.01
CA MET A 71 -17.09 -0.77 -9.59
C MET A 71 -15.85 -1.16 -10.40
N PHE A 72 -15.67 -2.46 -10.69
CA PHE A 72 -14.59 -2.95 -11.53
C PHE A 72 -14.67 -2.41 -12.97
N GLU A 73 -15.85 -2.44 -13.60
CA GLU A 73 -16.04 -1.87 -14.95
C GLU A 73 -15.69 -0.37 -14.97
N ASN A 74 -16.15 0.38 -13.97
CA ASN A 74 -15.83 1.79 -13.84
C ASN A 74 -14.32 2.05 -13.63
N MET A 75 -13.65 1.17 -12.87
CA MET A 75 -12.20 1.23 -12.69
C MET A 75 -11.47 1.04 -14.03
N ILE A 76 -11.84 0.04 -14.82
CA ILE A 76 -11.24 -0.21 -16.14
C ILE A 76 -11.43 0.99 -17.06
N LEU A 77 -12.66 1.53 -17.16
CA LEU A 77 -12.94 2.72 -17.95
C LEU A 77 -12.10 3.93 -17.50
N SER A 78 -11.91 4.09 -16.18
CA SER A 78 -11.08 5.16 -15.63
C SER A 78 -9.59 4.98 -15.96
N ILE A 79 -9.09 3.74 -15.98
CA ILE A 79 -7.71 3.43 -16.40
C ILE A 79 -7.53 3.80 -17.87
N GLU A 80 -8.46 3.40 -18.74
CA GLU A 80 -8.40 3.69 -20.17
C GLU A 80 -8.39 5.20 -20.45
N ASP A 81 -9.25 5.98 -19.77
CA ASP A 81 -9.29 7.44 -19.92
C ASP A 81 -8.00 8.09 -19.42
N ASP A 82 -7.50 7.69 -18.25
CA ASP A 82 -6.26 8.23 -17.69
C ASP A 82 -5.05 7.92 -18.60
N VAL A 83 -4.93 6.68 -19.09
CA VAL A 83 -3.86 6.28 -20.01
C VAL A 83 -3.94 7.11 -21.29
N ALA A 84 -5.10 7.19 -21.94
CA ALA A 84 -5.28 7.98 -23.15
C ALA A 84 -4.94 9.47 -22.92
N LYS A 85 -5.41 10.04 -21.80
CA LYS A 85 -5.19 11.44 -21.45
C LYS A 85 -3.72 11.73 -21.19
N TYR A 86 -3.03 10.89 -20.41
CA TYR A 86 -1.60 11.09 -20.12
C TYR A 86 -0.74 10.88 -21.35
N ILE A 87 -1.00 9.84 -22.16
CA ILE A 87 -0.25 9.63 -23.40
C ILE A 87 -0.38 10.84 -24.33
N MET A 88 -1.57 11.42 -24.46
CA MET A 88 -1.80 12.53 -25.39
C MET A 88 -1.37 13.89 -24.85
N LYS A 89 -1.40 14.12 -23.54
CA LYS A 89 -1.17 15.45 -22.95
C LYS A 89 0.12 15.61 -22.14
N ALA A 90 0.74 14.52 -21.70
CA ALA A 90 1.95 14.64 -20.88
C ALA A 90 3.14 15.08 -21.74
N GLU A 91 3.80 16.14 -21.29
CA GLU A 91 5.10 16.57 -21.80
C GLU A 91 6.19 15.78 -21.07
N ILE A 92 7.06 15.12 -21.82
CA ILE A 92 8.20 14.41 -21.23
C ILE A 92 9.28 15.45 -20.92
N ARG A 93 9.41 15.78 -19.64
CA ARG A 93 10.62 16.44 -19.12
C ARG A 93 11.63 15.34 -18.81
N SER A 94 12.91 15.60 -19.12
CA SER A 94 14.01 14.63 -19.29
C SER A 94 14.40 13.76 -18.09
N ASN A 95 13.55 13.56 -17.08
CA ASN A 95 13.73 12.59 -16.00
C ASN A 95 12.47 11.73 -15.88
N LEU A 96 12.42 10.66 -16.67
CA LEU A 96 11.39 9.63 -16.59
C LEU A 96 11.73 8.62 -15.48
N GLU A 97 11.99 9.10 -14.25
CA GLU A 97 12.19 8.18 -13.12
C GLU A 97 10.84 7.66 -12.65
N ARG A 98 10.71 6.33 -12.56
CA ARG A 98 9.53 5.65 -12.01
C ARG A 98 9.32 6.11 -10.57
N GLN A 99 8.32 6.97 -10.36
CA GLN A 99 7.88 7.33 -9.01
C GLN A 99 6.99 6.23 -8.46
N GLU A 100 7.42 5.60 -7.37
CA GLU A 100 6.60 4.68 -6.60
C GLU A 100 5.37 5.41 -6.06
N VAL A 101 4.18 4.93 -6.42
CA VAL A 101 2.90 5.58 -6.08
C VAL A 101 2.49 5.38 -4.62
N ALA A 102 3.16 4.51 -3.87
CA ALA A 102 2.92 4.35 -2.45
C ALA A 102 4.18 3.90 -1.71
N LYS A 103 4.81 4.81 -0.96
CA LYS A 103 5.52 4.40 0.25
C LYS A 103 4.44 3.88 1.20
N GLY A 104 4.35 2.56 1.35
CA GLY A 104 3.30 1.89 2.11
C GLY A 104 3.07 2.52 3.49
N HIS A 105 2.08 3.41 3.58
CA HIS A 105 1.43 3.71 4.84
C HIS A 105 0.36 2.66 5.01
N ALA A 106 0.74 1.55 5.65
CA ALA A 106 -0.20 0.62 6.22
C ALA A 106 -1.12 1.42 7.15
N VAL A 107 -2.32 1.71 6.66
CA VAL A 107 -3.43 2.22 7.47
C VAL A 107 -3.85 1.06 8.38
N ASN A 108 -3.34 1.08 9.61
CA ASN A 108 -3.93 0.30 10.69
C ASN A 108 -5.23 0.99 11.10
N PRO A 109 -6.41 0.37 10.92
CA PRO A 109 -7.65 0.93 11.44
C PRO A 109 -7.74 0.59 12.94
N LYS A 110 -6.98 1.32 13.75
CA LYS A 110 -7.16 1.50 15.20
C LYS A 110 -6.03 2.36 15.73
N GLU A 111 -6.32 3.63 16.00
CA GLU A 111 -5.75 4.36 17.14
C GLU A 111 -6.43 5.74 17.22
N GLY A 112 -7.44 5.81 18.09
CA GLY A 112 -7.79 7.07 18.73
C GLY A 112 -6.64 7.53 19.62
N GLU A 113 -6.39 8.83 19.60
CA GLU A 113 -5.71 9.65 20.60
C GLU A 113 -4.63 8.98 21.46
N GLY A 114 -3.36 9.21 21.10
CA GLY A 114 -2.24 8.96 22.00
C GLY A 114 -0.88 8.98 21.31
N GLY A 115 -0.06 9.99 21.61
CA GLY A 115 1.23 10.24 20.98
C GLY A 115 2.14 8.99 20.82
N LYS A 116 2.70 8.86 19.61
CA LYS A 116 3.62 7.77 19.21
C LYS A 116 4.89 7.76 20.08
N VAL A 117 4.96 6.88 21.07
CA VAL A 117 6.22 6.46 21.68
C VAL A 117 6.85 5.41 20.77
N LYS A 118 7.99 5.75 20.14
CA LYS A 118 8.80 4.81 19.35
C LYS A 118 9.19 3.62 20.24
N LYS A 119 8.62 2.43 19.99
CA LYS A 119 8.98 1.19 20.71
C LYS A 119 10.45 0.86 20.44
N LYS A 120 11.31 1.03 21.44
CA LYS A 120 12.69 0.50 21.44
C LYS A 120 12.62 -1.03 21.60
N PRO A 121 13.55 -1.80 20.99
CA PRO A 121 13.61 -3.24 21.20
C PRO A 121 13.81 -3.54 22.69
N VAL A 122 12.98 -4.42 23.23
CA VAL A 122 13.06 -4.87 24.63
C VAL A 122 14.31 -5.72 24.77
N VAL A 123 15.35 -5.17 25.41
CA VAL A 123 16.50 -5.94 25.87
C VAL A 123 16.02 -6.80 27.03
N LYS A 124 15.99 -8.13 26.86
CA LYS A 124 15.75 -9.04 27.98
C LYS A 124 16.89 -8.88 28.99
N THR A 125 16.61 -8.23 30.10
CA THR A 125 17.46 -8.33 31.30
C THR A 125 17.38 -9.78 31.79
N MET A 126 18.52 -10.41 32.05
CA MET A 126 18.54 -11.73 32.65
C MET A 126 18.03 -11.61 34.09
N ASP A 127 16.82 -12.09 34.36
CA ASP A 127 16.28 -12.20 35.70
C ASP A 127 16.98 -13.35 36.43
N VAL A 128 18.03 -13.03 37.17
CA VAL A 128 18.73 -13.99 38.03
C VAL A 128 18.00 -14.05 39.37
N GLY A 129 17.43 -15.20 39.72
CA GLY A 129 16.74 -15.39 40.98
C GLY A 129 17.68 -15.28 42.18
N ARG A 130 17.17 -14.79 43.31
CA ARG A 130 17.96 -14.55 44.55
C ARG A 130 18.79 -15.77 45.03
N ASN A 131 18.34 -16.99 44.73
CA ASN A 131 19.02 -18.23 45.10
C ASN A 131 19.79 -18.91 43.94
N ASP A 132 19.75 -18.37 42.72
CA ASP A 132 20.38 -18.96 41.54
C ASP A 132 21.91 -18.79 41.57
N PRO A 133 22.66 -19.59 40.79
CA PRO A 133 24.11 -19.40 40.63
C PRO A 133 24.43 -17.99 40.15
N CYS A 134 25.36 -17.33 40.83
CA CYS A 134 25.68 -15.94 40.53
C CYS A 134 26.38 -15.80 39.17
N ILE A 135 25.92 -14.85 38.36
CA ILE A 135 26.42 -14.58 37.00
C ILE A 135 27.88 -14.10 36.91
N CYS A 136 28.51 -13.77 38.04
CA CYS A 136 29.94 -13.43 38.09
C CYS A 136 30.87 -14.66 38.09
N GLY A 137 30.32 -15.88 38.03
CA GLY A 137 31.11 -17.12 37.97
C GLY A 137 31.72 -17.54 39.31
N SER A 138 31.31 -16.93 40.42
CA SER A 138 31.88 -17.19 41.75
C SER A 138 31.47 -18.53 42.39
N GLY A 139 30.58 -19.30 41.74
CA GLY A 139 30.04 -20.57 42.25
C GLY A 139 29.09 -20.44 43.46
N LYS A 140 28.83 -19.21 43.94
CA LYS A 140 27.94 -18.92 45.08
C LYS A 140 26.55 -18.49 44.60
N LYS A 141 25.52 -18.65 45.45
CA LYS A 141 24.16 -18.14 45.17
C LYS A 141 24.17 -16.61 45.05
N TYR A 142 23.35 -16.03 44.17
CA TYR A 142 23.30 -14.59 43.86
C TYR A 142 23.22 -13.70 45.11
N LYS A 143 22.33 -14.02 46.06
CA LYS A 143 22.19 -13.31 47.36
C LYS A 143 23.45 -13.25 48.23
N ASN A 144 24.38 -14.18 48.04
CA ASN A 144 25.61 -14.28 48.82
C ASN A 144 26.82 -13.70 48.07
N CYS A 145 26.61 -13.14 46.88
CA CYS A 145 27.66 -12.58 46.02
C CYS A 145 27.24 -11.20 45.47
N CYS A 146 26.88 -11.10 44.19
CA CYS A 146 26.54 -9.80 43.57
C CYS A 146 25.26 -9.18 44.13
N GLY A 147 24.30 -9.98 44.59
CA GLY A 147 23.05 -9.50 45.21
C GLY A 147 23.13 -9.33 46.72
N LYS A 148 24.33 -9.11 47.29
CA LYS A 148 24.53 -8.93 48.74
C LYS A 148 24.49 -7.46 49.18
N ALA A 149 24.56 -6.54 48.22
CA ALA A 149 24.52 -5.09 48.41
C ALA A 149 23.26 -4.43 47.79
N GLU A 150 22.33 -5.26 47.28
CA GLU A 150 20.97 -4.88 46.90
C GLU A 150 19.99 -5.17 48.05
#